data_AF-D4MRE1-F1
#
_entry.id   AF-D4MRE1-F1
#
_cell.length_a   1.000
_cell.length_b   1.000
_cell.length_c   1.000
_cell.angle_alpha   90.00
_cell.angle_beta   90.00
_cell.angle_gamma   90.00
#
_symmetry.space_group_name_H-M   'P 1'
#
loop_
_entity.id
_entity.type
_entity.pdbx_description
1 polymer ?
#
loop_
_entity_poly.entity_id
_entity_poly.type
_entity_poly.pdbx_seq_one_letter_code
_entity_poly.pdbx_strand_id
1 'polypeptide(L)'
;MTEEKVRLESPQKEGGGRNGGVSDGEMPRILNEALLAGMREVPKGETASYIPELSRADKTDLGICIYTRDGKVYEAGDAEKRFSIQSISKVISLCVALQHCGFEKVFEKIRMEPSGDAFNSLLKLDMTSNYPYNPMINSGAIAVASYLMPVFSFKELLDYAGKLCLDPKIRLDERVYSSEMGHSARNRAIAYLLQSKGIIECDVERSLELYIKMCSLGVTAKSLAGRFVFHPFSG
;
A
#
# COMPACT_ATOMS: atom_id res chain seq x y z
N MET A 1 -10.93 33.46 43.55
CA MET A 1 -11.58 34.68 43.02
C MET A 1 -10.45 35.65 42.71
N THR A 2 -9.94 35.62 41.46
CA THR A 2 -10.38 36.48 40.32
C THR A 2 -9.85 37.91 40.53
N GLU A 3 -9.07 38.54 39.67
CA GLU A 3 -8.79 38.44 38.25
C GLU A 3 -7.51 39.27 37.99
N GLU A 4 -6.57 38.80 37.19
CA GLU A 4 -5.51 39.65 36.64
C GLU A 4 -5.82 39.90 35.16
N LYS A 5 -6.05 41.19 34.85
CA LYS A 5 -6.54 41.70 33.57
C LYS A 5 -5.51 41.51 32.45
N VAL A 6 -5.86 40.71 31.44
CA VAL A 6 -5.20 40.71 30.14
C VAL A 6 -5.64 41.95 29.35
N ARG A 7 -4.67 42.80 28.97
CA ARG A 7 -4.87 43.92 28.03
C ARG A 7 -5.03 43.36 26.61
N LEU A 8 -6.14 43.70 25.95
CA LEU A 8 -6.36 43.49 24.52
C LEU A 8 -5.84 44.72 23.76
N GLU A 9 -4.75 44.55 23.00
CA GLU A 9 -4.40 45.50 21.94
C GLU A 9 -5.08 45.08 20.63
N SER A 10 -5.63 46.07 19.94
CA SER A 10 -6.39 45.90 18.69
C SER A 10 -5.45 45.69 17.50
N PRO A 11 -5.85 44.94 16.47
CA PRO A 11 -4.94 44.54 15.40
C PRO A 11 -4.60 45.69 14.47
N GLN A 12 -3.31 46.01 14.34
CA GLN A 12 -2.79 46.72 13.18
C GLN A 12 -2.86 45.78 11.97
N LYS A 13 -3.61 46.21 10.95
CA LYS A 13 -3.60 45.62 9.61
C LYS A 13 -2.30 46.02 8.93
N GLU A 14 -1.41 45.07 8.68
CA GLU A 14 -0.43 45.20 7.61
C GLU A 14 -0.40 43.92 6.76
N GLY A 15 -0.41 44.14 5.45
CA GLY A 15 -0.61 43.12 4.44
C GLY A 15 0.62 42.23 4.26
N GLY A 16 0.36 40.93 4.15
CA GLY A 16 1.31 39.94 3.67
C GLY A 16 0.53 38.88 2.91
N GLY A 17 0.89 38.62 1.66
CA GLY A 17 0.27 37.56 0.85
C GLY A 17 0.30 36.24 1.62
N ARG A 18 -0.87 35.58 1.73
CA ARG A 18 -0.98 34.26 2.35
C ARG A 18 -0.26 33.23 1.48
N ASN A 19 1.03 33.02 1.74
CA ASN A 19 1.63 31.71 1.52
C ASN A 19 1.04 30.78 2.59
N GLY A 20 -0.15 30.21 2.29
CA GLY A 20 -0.93 29.36 3.18
C GLY A 20 -0.37 27.96 3.37
N GLY A 21 0.95 27.84 3.58
CA GLY A 21 1.59 26.59 3.98
C GLY A 21 1.46 26.38 5.48
N VAL A 22 1.15 25.15 5.89
CA VAL A 22 1.23 24.73 7.31
C VAL A 22 2.69 24.84 7.76
N SER A 23 2.95 25.54 8.87
CA SER A 23 4.31 25.66 9.39
C SER A 23 4.79 24.37 10.06
N ASP A 24 6.12 24.15 10.10
CA ASP A 24 6.72 22.98 10.75
C ASP A 24 6.27 22.84 12.23
N GLY A 25 6.07 23.97 12.92
CA GLY A 25 5.59 23.99 14.31
C GLY A 25 4.13 23.58 14.47
N GLU A 26 3.31 23.70 13.43
CA GLU A 26 1.89 23.31 13.45
C GLU A 26 1.66 21.83 13.11
N MET A 27 2.61 21.20 12.40
CA MET A 27 2.43 19.84 11.90
C MET A 27 2.25 18.78 13.02
N PRO A 28 3.03 18.80 14.12
CA PRO A 28 2.79 17.88 15.24
C PRO A 28 1.39 17.99 15.83
N ARG A 29 0.86 19.22 15.92
CA ARG A 29 -0.51 19.47 16.42
C ARG A 29 -1.54 18.85 15.48
N ILE A 30 -1.42 19.10 14.17
CA ILE A 30 -2.33 18.57 13.15
C ILE A 30 -2.32 17.04 13.13
N LEU A 31 -1.15 16.42 13.17
CA LEU A 31 -1.04 14.96 13.22
C LEU A 31 -1.66 14.38 14.49
N ASN A 32 -1.45 15.02 15.63
CA ASN A 32 -2.06 14.58 16.89
C ASN A 32 -3.60 14.72 16.86
N GLU A 33 -4.13 15.80 16.29
CA GLU A 33 -5.58 15.97 16.09
C GLU A 33 -6.16 14.91 15.16
N ALA A 34 -5.48 14.59 14.06
CA ALA A 34 -5.86 13.52 13.14
C ALA A 34 -5.81 12.14 13.82
N LEU A 35 -4.78 11.87 14.62
CA LEU A 35 -4.64 10.64 15.39
C LEU A 35 -5.81 10.47 16.37
N LEU A 36 -6.11 11.51 17.16
CA LEU A 36 -7.23 11.52 18.10
C LEU A 36 -8.58 11.35 17.38
N ALA A 37 -8.73 11.92 16.18
CA ALA A 37 -9.91 11.70 15.36
C ALA A 37 -10.03 10.23 14.92
N GLY A 38 -8.94 9.62 14.44
CA GLY A 38 -8.90 8.21 14.07
C GLY A 38 -9.17 7.27 15.24
N MET A 39 -8.59 7.55 16.42
CA MET A 39 -8.81 6.73 17.63
C MET A 39 -10.28 6.66 18.06
N ARG A 40 -11.09 7.70 17.79
CA ARG A 40 -12.53 7.68 18.06
C ARG A 40 -13.31 6.74 17.13
N GLU A 41 -12.76 6.45 15.96
CA GLU A 41 -13.37 5.59 14.95
C GLU A 41 -12.91 4.12 15.07
N VAL A 42 -11.74 3.86 15.68
CA VAL A 42 -11.20 2.50 15.90
C VAL A 42 -12.22 1.50 16.45
N PRO A 43 -13.05 1.82 17.46
CA PRO A 43 -14.01 0.86 18.00
C PRO A 43 -15.13 0.44 17.03
N LYS A 44 -15.35 1.20 15.93
CA LYS A 44 -16.41 0.94 14.94
C LYS A 44 -16.00 -0.07 13.87
N GLY A 45 -14.71 -0.39 13.77
CA GLY A 45 -14.16 -1.34 12.80
C GLY A 45 -13.68 -2.63 13.46
N GLU A 46 -13.39 -3.61 12.61
CA GLU A 46 -12.83 -4.91 13.02
C GLU A 46 -11.57 -5.21 12.19
N THR A 47 -10.61 -5.89 12.81
CA THR A 47 -9.42 -6.38 12.11
C THR A 47 -9.78 -7.48 11.13
N ALA A 48 -9.05 -7.59 10.03
CA ALA A 48 -9.21 -8.69 9.09
C ALA A 48 -8.94 -10.04 9.78
N SER A 49 -9.80 -11.03 9.52
CA SER A 49 -9.77 -12.33 10.20
C SER A 49 -9.85 -13.53 9.26
N TYR A 50 -9.70 -13.31 7.95
CA TYR A 50 -9.74 -14.38 6.94
C TYR A 50 -8.50 -15.29 6.99
N ILE A 51 -7.42 -14.83 7.63
CA ILE A 51 -6.30 -15.68 8.07
C ILE A 51 -6.01 -15.45 9.57
N PRO A 52 -5.54 -16.48 10.30
CA PRO A 52 -5.26 -16.38 11.74
C PRO A 52 -4.24 -15.30 12.15
N GLU A 53 -3.28 -14.98 11.28
CA GLU A 53 -2.20 -14.06 11.60
C GLU A 53 -2.69 -12.60 11.63
N LEU A 54 -3.69 -12.26 10.81
CA LEU A 54 -4.26 -10.92 10.79
C LEU A 54 -5.22 -10.68 11.97
N SER A 55 -5.86 -11.74 12.49
CA SER A 55 -6.75 -11.61 13.65
C SER A 55 -6.00 -11.35 14.96
N ARG A 56 -4.67 -11.49 14.96
CA ARG A 56 -3.79 -11.17 16.10
C ARG A 56 -3.33 -9.70 16.12
N ALA A 57 -3.68 -8.92 15.10
CA ALA A 57 -3.35 -7.49 15.08
C ALA A 57 -4.05 -6.77 16.24
N ASP A 58 -3.35 -5.83 16.88
CA ASP A 58 -3.96 -5.00 17.90
C ASP A 58 -4.79 -3.92 17.21
N LYS A 59 -6.11 -3.93 17.42
CA LYS A 59 -7.00 -2.98 16.76
C LYS A 59 -6.74 -1.53 17.18
N THR A 60 -6.03 -1.31 18.29
CA THR A 60 -5.71 0.02 18.81
C THR A 60 -4.47 0.63 18.18
N ASP A 61 -3.70 -0.16 17.42
CA ASP A 61 -2.54 0.33 16.67
C ASP A 61 -2.97 1.39 15.65
N LEU A 62 -2.42 2.59 15.79
CA LEU A 62 -2.69 3.67 14.84
C LEU A 62 -1.45 4.54 14.69
N GLY A 63 -0.95 4.61 13.44
CA GLY A 63 0.23 5.39 13.09
C GLY A 63 -0.02 6.22 11.85
N ILE A 64 0.49 7.46 11.84
CA ILE A 64 0.41 8.37 10.70
C ILE A 64 1.82 8.87 10.40
N CYS A 65 2.18 8.90 9.13
CA CYS A 65 3.43 9.49 8.66
C CYS A 65 3.19 10.33 7.41
N ILE A 66 3.77 11.52 7.35
CA ILE A 66 3.78 12.41 6.19
C ILE A 66 5.23 12.63 5.77
N TYR A 67 5.51 12.37 4.49
CA TYR A 67 6.77 12.69 3.84
C TYR A 67 6.54 13.83 2.85
N THR A 68 7.17 14.98 3.05
CA THR A 68 6.99 16.15 2.19
C THR A 68 7.97 16.17 1.02
N ARG A 69 7.69 16.98 -0.01
CA ARG A 69 8.53 17.07 -1.22
C ARG A 69 9.94 17.59 -0.95
N ASP A 70 10.11 18.40 0.10
CA ASP A 70 11.38 18.93 0.59
C ASP A 70 12.12 17.97 1.54
N GLY A 71 11.59 16.76 1.74
CA GLY A 71 12.27 15.68 2.47
C GLY A 71 12.03 15.68 3.98
N LYS A 72 11.10 16.50 4.49
CA LYS A 72 10.72 16.47 5.91
C LYS A 72 9.80 15.31 6.18
N VAL A 73 9.95 14.73 7.37
CA VAL A 73 9.16 13.61 7.85
C VAL A 73 8.46 14.04 9.12
N TYR A 74 7.14 13.85 9.15
CA TYR A 74 6.32 14.10 10.32
C TYR A 74 5.55 12.84 10.65
N GLU A 75 5.58 12.41 11.91
CA GLU A 75 4.97 11.16 12.35
C GLU A 75 4.27 11.33 13.70
N ALA A 76 3.23 10.53 13.92
CA ALA A 76 2.50 10.44 15.18
C ALA A 76 1.94 9.03 15.38
N GLY A 77 1.79 8.62 16.64
CA GLY A 77 1.32 7.28 17.02
C GLY A 77 2.31 6.18 16.64
N ASP A 78 1.80 5.01 16.28
CA ASP A 78 2.57 3.79 15.99
C ASP A 78 3.17 3.77 14.57
N ALA A 79 3.66 4.90 14.08
CA ALA A 79 4.08 5.08 12.69
C ALA A 79 5.25 4.16 12.26
N GLU A 80 6.04 3.66 13.21
CA GLU A 80 7.15 2.73 12.98
C GLU A 80 6.80 1.26 13.31
N LYS A 81 5.57 0.97 13.76
CA LYS A 81 5.15 -0.40 13.99
C LYS A 81 5.01 -1.15 12.66
N ARG A 82 5.52 -2.38 12.61
CA ARG A 82 5.50 -3.20 11.39
C ARG A 82 4.20 -3.97 11.24
N PHE A 83 3.70 -4.01 10.01
CA PHE A 83 2.56 -4.80 9.57
C PHE A 83 2.77 -5.31 8.13
N SER A 84 2.03 -6.34 7.72
CA SER A 84 2.09 -6.84 6.34
C SER A 84 1.45 -5.85 5.36
N ILE A 85 2.13 -5.52 4.27
CA ILE A 85 1.71 -4.52 3.27
C ILE A 85 0.41 -4.87 2.54
N GLN A 86 0.10 -6.17 2.41
CA GLN A 86 -1.13 -6.67 1.78
C GLN A 86 -1.31 -6.10 0.36
N SER A 87 -2.55 -5.76 -0.04
CA SER A 87 -2.86 -5.28 -1.39
C SER A 87 -2.15 -3.98 -1.80
N ILE A 88 -1.54 -3.22 -0.88
CA ILE A 88 -0.70 -2.06 -1.24
C ILE A 88 0.50 -2.51 -2.09
N SER A 89 0.97 -3.75 -1.93
CA SER A 89 2.04 -4.36 -2.74
C SER A 89 1.76 -4.40 -4.25
N LYS A 90 0.48 -4.33 -4.66
CA LYS A 90 0.07 -4.30 -6.08
C LYS A 90 0.64 -3.07 -6.79
N VAL A 91 0.74 -1.94 -6.08
CA VAL A 91 1.35 -0.71 -6.61
C VAL A 91 2.83 -0.93 -6.92
N ILE A 92 3.56 -1.56 -6.00
CA ILE A 92 5.00 -1.86 -6.17
C ILE A 92 5.20 -2.80 -7.34
N SER A 93 4.44 -3.90 -7.39
CA SER A 93 4.55 -4.91 -8.44
C SER A 93 4.22 -4.32 -9.81
N LEU A 94 3.19 -3.47 -9.91
CA LEU A 94 2.85 -2.77 -11.14
C LEU A 94 3.97 -1.81 -11.58
N CYS A 95 4.58 -1.07 -10.66
CA CYS A 95 5.70 -0.16 -10.98
C CYS A 95 6.86 -0.94 -11.62
N VAL A 96 7.25 -2.06 -11.01
CA VAL A 96 8.34 -2.92 -11.55
C VAL A 96 7.96 -3.46 -12.93
N ALA A 97 6.74 -3.95 -13.10
CA ALA A 97 6.28 -4.50 -14.37
C ALA A 97 6.24 -3.44 -15.48
N LEU A 98 5.78 -2.23 -15.18
CA LEU A 98 5.78 -1.13 -16.14
C LEU A 98 7.20 -0.72 -16.54
N GLN A 99 8.13 -0.68 -15.57
CA GLN A 99 9.52 -0.34 -15.84
C GLN A 99 10.24 -1.42 -16.67
N HIS A 100 9.96 -2.70 -16.40
CA HIS A 100 10.65 -3.81 -17.05
C HIS A 100 10.01 -4.24 -18.38
N CYS A 101 8.69 -4.45 -18.39
CA CYS A 101 7.96 -4.97 -19.54
C CYS A 101 7.45 -3.84 -20.47
N GLY A 102 7.35 -2.61 -19.97
CA GLY A 102 6.75 -1.49 -20.69
C GLY A 102 5.22 -1.47 -20.61
N PHE A 103 4.65 -0.29 -20.85
CA PHE A 103 3.21 -0.03 -20.75
C PHE A 103 2.38 -0.96 -21.66
N GLU A 104 2.77 -1.07 -22.94
CA GLU A 104 2.04 -1.86 -23.93
C GLU A 104 1.94 -3.33 -23.52
N LYS A 105 3.04 -3.92 -23.03
CA LYS A 105 3.05 -5.33 -22.64
C LYS A 105 2.19 -5.58 -21.41
N VAL A 106 2.28 -4.71 -20.40
CA VAL A 106 1.50 -4.87 -19.15
C VAL A 106 0.00 -4.81 -19.45
N PHE A 107 -0.43 -3.87 -20.29
CA PHE A 107 -1.86 -3.64 -20.58
C PHE A 107 -2.37 -4.37 -21.84
N GLU A 108 -1.56 -5.23 -22.45
CA GLU A 108 -2.00 -6.11 -23.55
C GLU A 108 -3.15 -7.02 -23.12
N LYS A 109 -3.03 -7.62 -21.93
CA LYS A 109 -3.97 -8.61 -21.37
C LYS A 109 -4.61 -8.18 -20.04
N ILE A 110 -4.39 -6.93 -19.62
CA ILE A 110 -4.94 -6.33 -18.41
C ILE A 110 -5.56 -4.99 -18.79
N ARG A 111 -6.79 -4.71 -18.34
CA ARG A 111 -7.47 -3.45 -18.64
C ARG A 111 -7.07 -2.33 -17.66
N MET A 112 -7.60 -1.14 -17.85
CA MET A 112 -7.41 0.04 -16.98
C MET A 112 -8.75 0.57 -16.44
N GLU A 113 -9.74 -0.31 -16.31
CA GLU A 113 -11.10 0.08 -15.93
C GLU A 113 -11.19 0.29 -14.41
N PRO A 114 -11.85 1.37 -13.96
CA PRO A 114 -12.11 1.56 -12.54
C PRO A 114 -12.98 0.42 -12.04
N SER A 115 -12.68 -0.09 -10.84
CA SER A 115 -13.39 -1.26 -10.33
C SER A 115 -14.85 -1.02 -9.97
N GLY A 116 -15.30 0.26 -9.90
CA GLY A 116 -16.70 0.76 -9.88
C GLY A 116 -17.62 0.31 -8.74
N ASP A 117 -17.41 -0.89 -8.24
CA ASP A 117 -18.31 -1.65 -7.41
C ASP A 117 -17.69 -1.95 -6.04
N ALA A 118 -18.56 -2.28 -5.08
CA ALA A 118 -18.17 -2.72 -3.74
C ALA A 118 -17.20 -3.92 -3.76
N PHE A 119 -16.45 -4.13 -2.68
CA PHE A 119 -15.48 -5.24 -2.55
C PHE A 119 -16.07 -6.63 -2.92
N ASN A 120 -17.36 -6.85 -2.66
CA ASN A 120 -18.09 -8.07 -3.04
C ASN A 120 -18.25 -8.25 -4.56
N SER A 121 -18.21 -7.18 -5.34
CA SER A 121 -18.19 -7.24 -6.79
C SER A 121 -16.78 -7.44 -7.34
N LEU A 122 -15.72 -7.07 -6.62
CA LEU A 122 -14.34 -7.42 -7.01
C LEU A 122 -14.17 -8.94 -7.17
N LEU A 123 -14.83 -9.71 -6.29
CA LEU A 123 -14.94 -11.17 -6.39
C LEU A 123 -15.53 -11.63 -7.73
N LYS A 124 -16.61 -10.97 -8.18
CA LYS A 124 -17.26 -11.27 -9.46
C LYS A 124 -16.35 -10.85 -10.62
N LEU A 125 -15.76 -9.66 -10.55
CA LEU A 125 -14.85 -9.12 -11.56
C LEU A 125 -13.62 -10.02 -11.77
N ASP A 126 -13.08 -10.60 -10.69
CA ASP A 126 -11.95 -11.54 -10.76
C ASP A 126 -12.26 -12.83 -11.56
N MET A 127 -13.54 -13.22 -11.67
CA MET A 127 -13.95 -14.50 -12.23
C MET A 127 -14.68 -14.39 -13.59
N THR A 128 -15.39 -13.29 -13.85
CA THR A 128 -16.33 -13.24 -14.99
C THR A 128 -15.77 -12.65 -16.28
N SER A 129 -14.70 -11.85 -16.21
CA SER A 129 -14.17 -11.17 -17.41
C SER A 129 -13.13 -12.02 -18.14
N ASN A 130 -13.03 -11.83 -19.46
CA ASN A 130 -11.97 -12.44 -20.28
C ASN A 130 -10.58 -11.89 -19.91
N TYR A 131 -10.48 -10.65 -19.47
CA TYR A 131 -9.24 -10.03 -18.97
C TYR A 131 -9.46 -9.35 -17.61
N PRO A 132 -8.46 -9.34 -16.72
CA PRO A 132 -8.53 -8.56 -15.49
C PRO A 132 -8.86 -7.09 -15.77
N TYR A 133 -9.78 -6.52 -14.98
CA TYR A 133 -10.24 -5.13 -15.18
C TYR A 133 -9.17 -4.08 -14.91
N ASN A 134 -8.30 -4.32 -13.95
CA ASN A 134 -7.16 -3.47 -13.64
C ASN A 134 -6.13 -4.21 -12.79
N PRO A 135 -4.90 -3.70 -12.64
CA PRO A 135 -3.87 -4.32 -11.81
C PRO A 135 -4.14 -4.30 -10.30
N MET A 136 -5.14 -3.55 -9.83
CA MET A 136 -5.42 -3.37 -8.40
C MET A 136 -6.39 -4.42 -7.83
N ILE A 137 -7.06 -5.21 -8.67
CA ILE A 137 -7.79 -6.42 -8.26
C ILE A 137 -6.87 -7.64 -8.20
N ASN A 138 -7.31 -8.74 -7.57
CA ASN A 138 -6.44 -9.90 -7.35
C ASN A 138 -6.04 -10.56 -8.66
N SER A 139 -6.98 -10.75 -9.58
CA SER A 139 -6.71 -11.31 -10.92
C SER A 139 -5.67 -10.47 -11.69
N GLY A 140 -5.76 -9.15 -11.63
CA GLY A 140 -4.80 -8.25 -12.28
C GLY A 140 -3.42 -8.30 -11.62
N ALA A 141 -3.37 -8.31 -10.30
CA ALA A 141 -2.11 -8.41 -9.56
C ALA A 141 -1.40 -9.76 -9.75
N ILE A 142 -2.16 -10.87 -9.80
CA ILE A 142 -1.61 -12.20 -10.10
C ILE A 142 -1.08 -12.24 -11.54
N ALA A 143 -1.80 -11.64 -12.50
CA ALA A 143 -1.30 -11.52 -13.88
C ALA A 143 0.00 -10.69 -13.93
N VAL A 144 0.08 -9.56 -13.23
CA VAL A 144 1.31 -8.77 -13.09
C VAL A 144 2.44 -9.60 -12.48
N ALA A 145 2.17 -10.36 -11.41
CA ALA A 145 3.17 -11.24 -10.80
C ALA A 145 3.69 -12.30 -11.78
N SER A 146 2.83 -12.80 -12.69
CA SER A 146 3.23 -13.75 -13.72
C SER A 146 4.19 -13.17 -14.77
N TYR A 147 4.18 -11.86 -14.98
CA TYR A 147 5.15 -11.17 -15.84
C TYR A 147 6.51 -11.01 -15.16
N LEU A 148 6.52 -10.86 -13.82
CA LEU A 148 7.73 -10.66 -13.04
C LEU A 148 8.42 -11.96 -12.65
N MET A 149 7.67 -13.02 -12.38
CA MET A 149 8.19 -14.30 -11.88
C MET A 149 9.30 -14.91 -12.76
N PRO A 150 9.22 -14.90 -14.09
CA PRO A 150 10.28 -15.48 -14.94
C PRO A 150 11.58 -14.66 -14.96
N VAL A 151 11.54 -13.39 -14.56
CA VAL A 151 12.62 -12.42 -14.79
C VAL A 151 13.24 -11.88 -13.51
N PHE A 152 12.51 -11.87 -12.39
CA PHE A 152 12.99 -11.40 -11.10
C PHE A 152 12.92 -12.50 -10.05
N SER A 153 14.01 -12.63 -9.29
CA SER A 153 13.98 -13.30 -8.01
C SER A 153 13.17 -12.50 -6.99
N PHE A 154 12.62 -13.17 -5.99
CA PHE A 154 11.96 -12.49 -4.87
C PHE A 154 12.91 -11.50 -4.16
N LYS A 155 14.21 -11.82 -4.08
CA LYS A 155 15.20 -10.94 -3.46
C LYS A 155 15.33 -9.61 -4.20
N GLU A 156 15.34 -9.62 -5.54
CA GLU A 156 15.41 -8.38 -6.32
C GLU A 156 14.17 -7.52 -6.16
N LEU A 157 12.98 -8.13 -6.08
CA LEU A 157 11.74 -7.40 -5.80
C LEU A 157 11.70 -6.86 -4.37
N LEU A 158 12.23 -7.60 -3.41
CA LEU A 158 12.39 -7.13 -2.03
C LEU A 158 13.32 -5.92 -1.96
N ASP A 159 14.47 -5.98 -2.65
CA ASP A 159 15.42 -4.86 -2.74
C ASP A 159 14.78 -3.65 -3.43
N TYR A 160 13.97 -3.88 -4.47
CA TYR A 160 13.20 -2.83 -5.15
C TYR A 160 12.20 -2.17 -4.19
N ALA A 161 11.43 -2.96 -3.44
CA ALA A 161 10.49 -2.46 -2.44
C ALA A 161 11.23 -1.67 -1.34
N GLY A 162 12.36 -2.17 -0.85
CA GLY A 162 13.20 -1.47 0.12
C GLY A 162 13.70 -0.11 -0.37
N LYS A 163 14.11 -0.02 -1.64
CA LYS A 163 14.51 1.25 -2.28
C LYS A 163 13.34 2.21 -2.45
N LEU A 164 12.19 1.73 -2.93
CA LEU A 164 11.00 2.54 -3.17
C LEU A 164 10.43 3.11 -1.86
N CYS A 165 10.39 2.29 -0.82
CA CYS A 165 9.90 2.69 0.51
C CYS A 165 10.97 3.38 1.38
N LEU A 166 12.21 3.52 0.90
CA LEU A 166 13.36 4.02 1.67
C LEU A 166 13.54 3.29 3.01
N ASP A 167 13.25 1.98 3.04
CA ASP A 167 13.34 1.13 4.22
C ASP A 167 14.11 -0.17 3.89
N PRO A 168 15.43 -0.24 4.16
CA PRO A 168 16.22 -1.44 3.92
C PRO A 168 15.89 -2.59 4.89
N LYS A 169 15.01 -2.36 5.88
CA LYS A 169 14.59 -3.38 6.85
C LYS A 169 13.29 -4.08 6.44
N ILE A 170 12.69 -3.71 5.30
CA ILE A 170 11.57 -4.47 4.72
C ILE A 170 12.04 -5.90 4.47
N ARG A 171 11.21 -6.84 4.91
CA ARG A 171 11.48 -8.27 4.90
C ARG A 171 10.16 -9.03 4.80
N LEU A 172 10.22 -10.29 4.40
CA LEU A 172 9.05 -11.15 4.40
C LEU A 172 8.58 -11.40 5.84
N ASP A 173 7.29 -11.20 6.10
CA ASP A 173 6.64 -11.73 7.29
C ASP A 173 6.29 -13.20 7.03
N GLU A 174 7.17 -14.10 7.44
CA GLU A 174 7.05 -15.54 7.22
C GLU A 174 5.76 -16.13 7.81
N ARG A 175 5.22 -15.54 8.89
CA ARG A 175 3.99 -16.02 9.52
C ARG A 175 2.80 -15.68 8.63
N VAL A 176 2.70 -14.41 8.21
CA VAL A 176 1.65 -13.99 7.29
C VAL A 176 1.76 -14.74 5.96
N TYR A 177 2.97 -14.88 5.41
CA TYR A 177 3.22 -15.65 4.19
C TYR A 177 2.72 -17.09 4.29
N SER A 178 3.13 -17.82 5.33
CA SER A 178 2.73 -19.20 5.54
C SER A 178 1.21 -19.34 5.66
N SER A 179 0.58 -18.37 6.32
CA SER A 179 -0.87 -18.35 6.51
C SER A 179 -1.65 -18.06 5.23
N GLU A 180 -1.25 -17.03 4.48
CA GLU A 180 -1.83 -16.70 3.17
C GLU A 180 -1.69 -17.88 2.21
N MET A 181 -0.51 -18.53 2.18
CA MET A 181 -0.30 -19.74 1.37
C MET A 181 -1.24 -20.87 1.78
N GLY A 182 -1.42 -21.11 3.09
CA GLY A 182 -2.35 -22.11 3.62
C GLY A 182 -3.82 -21.84 3.29
N HIS A 183 -4.20 -20.58 3.07
CA HIS A 183 -5.57 -20.16 2.76
C HIS A 183 -5.74 -19.62 1.33
N SER A 184 -4.80 -19.97 0.42
CA SER A 184 -4.70 -19.42 -0.93
C SER A 184 -5.69 -19.96 -1.96
N ALA A 185 -6.62 -20.86 -1.58
CA ALA A 185 -7.48 -21.59 -2.51
C ALA A 185 -8.20 -20.69 -3.54
N ARG A 186 -8.71 -19.54 -3.10
CA ARG A 186 -9.34 -18.55 -3.99
C ARG A 186 -8.35 -17.98 -5.01
N ASN A 187 -7.20 -17.51 -4.57
CA ASN A 187 -6.19 -16.92 -5.45
C ASN A 187 -5.64 -17.98 -6.42
N ARG A 188 -5.51 -19.23 -5.97
CA ARG A 188 -5.18 -20.37 -6.83
C ARG A 188 -6.22 -20.60 -7.92
N ALA A 189 -7.52 -20.60 -7.57
CA ALA A 189 -8.58 -20.71 -8.56
C ALA A 189 -8.54 -19.57 -9.61
N ILE A 190 -8.31 -18.33 -9.16
CA ILE A 190 -8.13 -17.18 -10.06
C ILE A 190 -6.92 -17.41 -10.98
N ALA A 191 -5.78 -17.84 -10.43
CA ALA A 191 -4.55 -18.03 -11.20
C ALA A 191 -4.70 -19.10 -12.30
N TYR A 192 -5.32 -20.25 -12.00
CA TYR A 192 -5.60 -21.26 -13.03
C TYR A 192 -6.66 -20.81 -14.04
N LEU A 193 -7.63 -19.99 -13.64
CA LEU A 193 -8.58 -19.39 -14.59
C LEU A 193 -7.88 -18.41 -15.55
N LEU A 194 -6.88 -17.66 -15.08
CA LEU A 194 -6.08 -16.80 -15.93
C LEU A 194 -5.18 -17.61 -16.88
N GLN A 195 -4.66 -18.75 -16.42
CA GLN A 195 -3.92 -19.69 -17.27
C GLN A 195 -4.80 -20.27 -18.38
N SER A 196 -6.02 -20.71 -18.06
CA SER A 196 -6.93 -21.28 -19.07
C SER A 196 -7.36 -20.26 -20.13
N LYS A 197 -7.29 -18.96 -19.81
CA LYS A 197 -7.52 -17.83 -20.72
C LYS A 197 -6.25 -17.39 -21.48
N GLY A 198 -5.12 -18.05 -21.26
CA GLY A 198 -3.83 -17.71 -21.90
C GLY A 198 -3.25 -16.37 -21.43
N ILE A 199 -3.60 -15.90 -20.23
CA ILE A 199 -3.04 -14.68 -19.63
C ILE A 199 -1.77 -15.01 -18.86
N ILE A 200 -1.81 -16.08 -18.07
CA ILE A 200 -0.63 -16.65 -17.42
C ILE A 200 -0.14 -17.78 -18.31
N GLU A 201 1.03 -17.60 -18.91
CA GLU A 201 1.65 -18.58 -19.80
C GLU A 201 2.82 -19.32 -19.12
N CYS A 202 3.22 -18.85 -17.94
CA CYS A 202 4.30 -19.41 -17.13
C CYS A 202 3.76 -20.28 -15.98
N ASP A 203 4.63 -20.62 -15.02
CA ASP A 203 4.26 -21.43 -13.85
C ASP A 203 3.27 -20.67 -12.94
N VAL A 204 2.07 -21.21 -12.83
CA VAL A 204 0.95 -20.64 -12.06
C VAL A 204 1.24 -20.60 -10.57
N GLU A 205 1.76 -21.69 -10.00
CA GLU A 205 1.99 -21.77 -8.56
C GLU A 205 3.15 -20.85 -8.14
N ARG A 206 4.20 -20.75 -8.96
CA ARG A 206 5.30 -19.78 -8.71
C ARG A 206 4.84 -18.33 -8.86
N SER A 207 3.96 -18.03 -9.82
CA SER A 207 3.39 -16.69 -9.98
C SER A 207 2.52 -16.31 -8.77
N LEU A 208 1.72 -17.27 -8.29
CA LEU A 208 0.91 -17.11 -7.09
C LEU A 208 1.76 -16.96 -5.83
N GLU A 209 2.82 -17.76 -5.69
CA GLU A 209 3.78 -17.67 -4.58
C GLU A 209 4.43 -16.29 -4.54
N LEU A 210 4.87 -15.76 -5.69
CA LEU A 210 5.44 -14.42 -5.79
C LEU A 210 4.44 -13.35 -5.38
N TYR A 211 3.20 -13.43 -5.87
CA TYR A 211 2.12 -12.51 -5.49
C TYR A 211 1.90 -12.52 -3.97
N ILE A 212 1.81 -13.70 -3.34
CA ILE A 212 1.59 -13.82 -1.91
C ILE A 212 2.80 -13.29 -1.12
N LYS A 213 4.03 -13.61 -1.52
CA LYS A 213 5.24 -13.05 -0.89
C LYS A 213 5.26 -11.52 -0.90
N MET A 214 4.85 -10.91 -2.02
CA MET A 214 4.76 -9.45 -2.13
C MET A 214 3.68 -8.86 -1.18
N CYS A 215 2.54 -9.54 -1.01
CA CYS A 215 1.53 -9.15 -0.01
C CYS A 215 2.03 -9.30 1.44
N SER A 216 2.96 -10.21 1.69
CA SER A 216 3.48 -10.52 3.03
C SER A 216 4.72 -9.69 3.42
N LEU A 217 5.10 -8.66 2.67
CA LEU A 217 6.21 -7.78 3.07
C LEU A 217 5.86 -6.97 4.33
N GLY A 218 6.75 -6.96 5.32
CA GLY A 218 6.60 -6.19 6.56
C GLY A 218 7.06 -4.74 6.41
N VAL A 219 6.12 -3.81 6.42
CA VAL A 219 6.32 -2.35 6.26
C VAL A 219 5.84 -1.58 7.48
N THR A 220 6.13 -0.28 7.56
CA THR A 220 5.56 0.66 8.54
C THR A 220 4.81 1.78 7.84
N ALA A 221 4.06 2.61 8.58
CA ALA A 221 3.44 3.80 8.00
C ALA A 221 4.50 4.75 7.39
N LYS A 222 5.67 4.84 8.04
CA LYS A 222 6.83 5.58 7.53
C LYS A 222 7.40 4.98 6.24
N SER A 223 7.53 3.65 6.14
CA SER A 223 7.97 3.00 4.89
C SER A 223 7.00 3.30 3.74
N LEU A 224 5.69 3.33 4.01
CA LEU A 224 4.67 3.61 3.00
C LEU A 224 4.57 5.09 2.59
N ALA A 225 4.87 6.01 3.51
CA ALA A 225 4.93 7.44 3.22
C ALA A 225 6.16 7.82 2.37
N GLY A 226 7.20 6.97 2.35
CA GLY A 226 8.43 7.15 1.59
C GLY A 226 8.19 7.42 0.09
N ARG A 227 9.21 8.00 -0.56
CA ARG A 227 9.13 8.47 -1.96
C ARG A 227 8.64 7.38 -2.94
N PHE A 228 7.39 7.47 -3.39
CA PHE A 228 6.98 7.02 -4.74
C PHE A 228 7.48 7.97 -5.85
N VAL A 229 8.58 8.69 -5.61
CA VAL A 229 9.17 9.56 -6.62
C VAL A 229 10.16 8.70 -7.39
N PHE A 230 9.72 8.23 -8.56
CA PHE A 230 10.60 7.75 -9.61
C PHE A 230 11.68 8.81 -9.82
N HIS A 231 12.89 8.58 -9.29
CA HIS A 231 14.05 9.16 -9.91
C HIS A 231 14.10 8.48 -11.30
N PRO A 232 14.18 9.23 -12.41
CA PRO A 232 14.56 8.60 -13.66
C PRO A 232 15.90 7.91 -13.37
N PHE A 233 15.89 6.58 -13.29
CA PHE A 233 17.12 5.81 -13.27
C PHE A 233 17.82 6.22 -14.55
N SER A 234 18.85 7.05 -14.39
CA SER A 234 19.73 7.41 -15.47
C SER A 234 20.47 6.12 -15.79
N GLY A 235 20.02 5.46 -16.86
CA GLY A 235 20.76 4.37 -17.48
C GLY A 235 22.08 4.86 -18.04
#